data_AF-A0A1F8RFF5-F1
#
_entry.id   AF-A0A1F8RFF5-F1
#
_cell.length_a   1.000
_cell.length_b   1.000
_cell.length_c   1.000
_cell.angle_alpha   90.00
_cell.angle_beta   90.00
_cell.angle_gamma   90.00
#
_symmetry.space_group_name_H-M   'P 1'
#
loop_
_entity.id
_entity.type
_entity.pdbx_description
1 polymer ?
#
loop_
_entity_poly.entity_id
_entity_poly.type
_entity_poly.pdbx_seq_one_letter_code
_entity_poly.pdbx_strand_id
1 'polypeptide(L)'
;MFNGRIRAVALADQLAARFNDRQHRVKIDRYADSALVQIGSQHGTPITVHVANIEGGVLVTMSRDRDWLDRVADASELLERAATNPVSLLALLPDVIGEMKQENLPPKIWDAINDLCALSRALAGEKDAPKNPKICTHCQTANDPGLELCTSCGAPLPVDLPRVCPKCGRAHTSDALFCQACGTRLVEG
;
A
#
# COMPACT_ATOMS: atom_id res chain seq x y z
N MET A 1 -0.10 -2.84 -0.92
CA MET A 1 -0.03 -3.65 0.30
C MET A 1 0.44 -5.05 -0.08
N PHE A 2 1.39 -5.61 0.66
CA PHE A 2 1.91 -6.96 0.48
C PHE A 2 1.79 -7.69 1.82
N ASN A 3 1.08 -8.81 1.82
CA ASN A 3 0.84 -9.59 3.03
C ASN A 3 1.87 -10.71 3.08
N GLY A 4 2.30 -11.14 4.27
CA GLY A 4 3.33 -12.15 4.48
C GLY A 4 4.28 -11.76 5.61
N ARG A 5 5.35 -12.54 5.80
CA ARG A 5 6.35 -12.30 6.88
C ARG A 5 7.40 -11.25 6.54
N ILE A 6 7.24 -10.54 5.42
CA ILE A 6 8.18 -9.50 5.02
C ILE A 6 8.08 -8.30 5.97
N ARG A 7 9.23 -7.74 6.35
CA ARG A 7 9.30 -6.53 7.20
C ARG A 7 9.76 -5.33 6.39
N ALA A 8 9.32 -4.14 6.77
CA ALA A 8 9.57 -2.90 6.07
C ALA A 8 11.06 -2.66 5.78
N VAL A 9 11.89 -2.73 6.82
CA VAL A 9 13.36 -2.56 6.69
C VAL A 9 13.97 -3.61 5.75
N ALA A 10 13.52 -4.86 5.83
CA ALA A 10 14.06 -5.92 4.97
C ALA A 10 13.70 -5.72 3.49
N LEU A 11 12.45 -5.32 3.19
CA LEU A 11 12.04 -4.97 1.82
C LEU A 11 12.83 -3.75 1.32
N ALA A 12 12.98 -2.73 2.17
CA ALA A 12 13.70 -1.51 1.83
C ALA A 12 15.18 -1.77 1.53
N ASP A 13 15.84 -2.62 2.33
CA ASP A 13 17.24 -3.01 2.12
C ASP A 13 17.43 -3.76 0.79
N GLN A 14 16.53 -4.71 0.49
CA GLN A 14 16.60 -5.47 -0.76
C GLN A 14 16.31 -4.59 -1.98
N LEU A 15 15.33 -3.69 -1.87
CA LEU A 15 15.02 -2.73 -2.92
C LEU A 15 16.19 -1.77 -3.16
N ALA A 16 16.79 -1.26 -2.08
CA ALA A 16 17.94 -0.38 -2.17
C ALA A 16 19.13 -1.08 -2.83
N ALA A 17 19.42 -2.33 -2.45
CA ALA A 17 20.47 -3.12 -3.06
C ALA A 17 20.23 -3.35 -4.57
N ARG A 18 18.98 -3.58 -4.98
CA ARG A 18 18.62 -3.81 -6.39
C ARG A 18 18.84 -2.61 -7.30
N PHE A 19 18.69 -1.39 -6.77
CA PHE A 19 18.87 -0.14 -7.52
C PHE A 19 20.19 0.58 -7.20
N ASN A 20 21.07 0.02 -6.37
CA ASN A 20 22.37 0.62 -6.11
C ASN A 20 23.39 0.21 -7.18
N ASP A 21 23.24 0.76 -8.39
CA ASP A 21 24.08 0.47 -9.56
C ASP A 21 24.74 1.74 -10.14
N ARG A 22 25.34 1.66 -11.34
CA ARG A 22 26.02 2.80 -11.98
C ARG A 22 25.08 3.87 -12.56
N GLN A 23 23.82 3.50 -12.81
CA GLN A 23 22.82 4.36 -13.46
C GLN A 23 21.91 5.04 -12.43
N HIS A 24 21.81 4.47 -11.24
CA HIS A 24 20.91 4.92 -10.18
C HIS A 24 21.67 5.31 -8.91
N ARG A 25 21.07 6.20 -8.12
CA ARG A 25 21.52 6.54 -6.77
C ARG A 25 20.42 6.23 -5.78
N VAL A 26 20.79 5.60 -4.68
CA VAL A 26 19.85 5.24 -3.62
C VAL A 26 20.25 5.90 -2.30
N LYS A 27 19.25 6.43 -1.59
CA LYS A 27 19.33 6.80 -0.18
C LYS A 27 18.29 6.00 0.59
N ILE A 28 18.64 5.51 1.78
CA ILE A 28 17.71 4.79 2.65
C ILE A 28 17.73 5.39 4.04
N ASP A 29 16.54 5.69 4.57
CA ASP A 29 16.30 6.08 5.95
C ASP A 29 15.45 4.99 6.61
N ARG A 30 15.88 4.48 7.77
CA ARG A 30 15.21 3.38 8.48
C ARG A 30 14.64 3.88 9.79
N TYR A 31 13.43 3.45 10.10
CA TYR A 31 12.73 3.75 11.34
C TYR A 31 12.34 2.44 12.03
N ALA A 32 11.69 2.53 13.20
CA ALA A 32 11.29 1.37 13.98
C ALA A 32 10.33 0.45 13.19
N ASP A 33 9.28 1.03 12.62
CA ASP A 33 8.22 0.30 11.91
C ASP A 33 8.09 0.65 10.44
N SER A 34 9.03 1.44 9.90
CA SER A 34 8.99 1.89 8.53
C SER A 34 10.38 2.14 7.94
N ALA A 35 10.45 2.34 6.63
CA ALA A 35 11.66 2.71 5.92
C ALA A 35 11.32 3.52 4.66
N LEU A 36 12.16 4.51 4.35
CA LEU A 36 12.12 5.31 3.14
C LEU A 36 13.29 4.95 2.25
N VAL A 37 13.02 4.63 0.99
CA VAL A 37 14.03 4.36 -0.05
C VAL A 37 13.85 5.37 -1.17
N GLN A 38 14.79 6.29 -1.29
CA GLN A 38 14.82 7.26 -2.38
C GLN A 38 15.71 6.75 -3.50
N ILE A 39 15.15 6.61 -4.70
CA ILE A 39 15.82 6.09 -5.89
C ILE A 39 15.79 7.16 -6.98
N GLY A 40 16.95 7.66 -7.37
CA GLY A 40 17.11 8.63 -8.46
C GLY A 40 17.88 8.07 -9.64
N SER A 41 17.57 8.52 -10.86
CA SER A 41 18.41 8.33 -12.04
C SER A 41 19.28 9.57 -12.27
N GLN A 42 20.20 9.52 -13.25
CA GLN A 42 21.13 10.62 -13.54
C GLN A 42 20.43 11.94 -13.92
N HIS A 43 19.24 11.88 -14.52
CA HIS A 43 18.55 13.05 -15.09
C HIS A 43 17.08 13.17 -14.67
N GLY A 44 16.60 12.32 -13.76
CA GLY A 44 15.19 12.30 -13.34
C GLY A 44 14.99 12.76 -11.90
N THR A 45 13.79 13.27 -11.60
CA THR A 45 13.34 13.50 -10.22
C THR A 45 13.36 12.17 -9.46
N PRO A 46 14.06 12.09 -8.31
CA PRO A 46 14.07 10.89 -7.51
C PRO A 46 12.67 10.48 -7.05
N ILE A 47 12.50 9.18 -6.89
CA ILE A 47 11.27 8.57 -6.41
C ILE A 47 11.52 8.09 -4.99
N THR A 48 10.68 8.50 -4.05
CA THR A 48 10.69 8.01 -2.68
C THR A 48 9.66 6.90 -2.54
N VAL A 49 10.13 5.71 -2.20
CA VAL A 49 9.33 4.55 -1.80
C VAL A 49 9.27 4.54 -0.28
N HIS A 50 8.07 4.58 0.26
CA HIS A 50 7.85 4.36 1.69
C HIS A 50 7.30 2.97 1.92
N VAL A 51 7.90 2.26 2.87
CA VAL A 51 7.48 0.93 3.29
C VAL A 51 7.20 0.99 4.77
N ALA A 52 5.98 0.64 5.18
CA ALA A 52 5.58 0.62 6.58
C ALA A 52 5.08 -0.77 6.96
N ASN A 53 5.46 -1.26 8.14
CA ASN A 53 4.90 -2.48 8.71
C ASN A 53 3.42 -2.24 8.98
N ILE A 54 2.61 -3.25 8.68
CA ILE A 54 1.20 -3.31 9.05
C ILE A 54 0.92 -4.69 9.61
N GLU A 55 -0.24 -4.87 10.23
CA GLU A 55 -0.67 -6.21 10.61
C GLU A 55 -0.69 -7.14 9.38
N GLY A 56 0.04 -8.25 9.47
CA GLY A 56 0.10 -9.25 8.41
C GLY A 56 0.99 -8.91 7.20
N GLY A 57 1.79 -7.82 7.23
CA GLY A 57 2.78 -7.56 6.18
C GLY A 57 3.30 -6.13 6.11
N VAL A 58 3.38 -5.58 4.89
CA VAL A 58 3.86 -4.21 4.63
C VAL A 58 2.93 -3.42 3.71
N LEU A 59 2.74 -2.14 4.02
CA LEU A 59 2.20 -1.14 3.12
C LEU A 59 3.35 -0.50 2.35
N VAL A 60 3.20 -0.40 1.02
CA VAL A 60 4.17 0.28 0.15
C VAL A 60 3.46 1.41 -0.56
N THR A 61 4.02 2.61 -0.46
CA THR A 61 3.58 3.81 -1.17
C THR A 61 4.77 4.44 -1.87
N MET A 62 4.51 5.22 -2.93
CA MET A 62 5.57 5.81 -3.73
C MET A 62 5.19 7.23 -4.15
N SER A 63 6.13 8.17 -4.07
CA SER A 63 5.91 9.56 -4.46
C SER A 63 7.16 10.20 -5.05
N ARG A 64 6.96 11.25 -5.86
CA ARG A 64 8.02 12.16 -6.32
C ARG A 64 8.18 13.37 -5.41
N ASP A 65 7.19 13.63 -4.56
CA ASP A 65 7.24 14.68 -3.55
C ASP A 65 7.84 14.08 -2.27
N ARG A 66 8.97 14.63 -1.85
CA ARG A 66 9.76 14.15 -0.71
C ARG A 66 9.26 14.72 0.62
N ASP A 67 8.73 15.94 0.63
CA ASP A 67 8.47 16.69 1.86
C ASP A 67 7.32 16.11 2.68
N TRP A 68 6.39 15.42 2.02
CA TRP A 68 5.25 14.81 2.72
C TRP A 68 5.59 13.44 3.31
N LEU A 69 6.36 12.58 2.63
CA LEU A 69 6.72 11.25 3.15
C LEU A 69 7.73 11.34 4.30
N ASP A 70 8.65 12.30 4.27
CA ASP A 70 9.60 12.53 5.37
C ASP A 70 8.87 12.95 6.68
N ARG A 71 7.62 13.44 6.59
CA ARG A 71 6.79 13.83 7.75
C ARG A 71 5.95 12.71 8.34
N VAL A 72 5.76 11.59 7.63
CA VAL A 72 4.90 10.50 8.09
C VAL A 72 5.74 9.26 8.38
N ALA A 73 6.10 9.09 9.65
CA ALA A 73 6.94 7.98 10.11
C ALA A 73 6.15 6.71 10.45
N ASP A 74 4.82 6.82 10.61
CA ASP A 74 3.95 5.75 11.13
C ASP A 74 2.93 5.25 10.08
N ALA A 75 2.69 3.94 10.07
CA ALA A 75 1.75 3.29 9.16
C ALA A 75 0.29 3.69 9.40
N SER A 76 -0.10 3.89 10.66
CA SER A 76 -1.43 4.31 11.11
C SER A 76 -1.73 5.73 10.67
N GLU A 77 -0.76 6.64 10.79
CA GLU A 77 -0.94 8.03 10.34
C GLU A 77 -1.10 8.09 8.81
N LEU A 78 -0.40 7.24 8.06
CA LEU A 78 -0.65 7.07 6.62
C LEU A 78 -2.02 6.45 6.35
N LEU A 79 -2.36 5.42 7.12
CA LEU A 79 -3.69 4.81 7.30
C LEU A 79 -4.83 5.85 7.29
N GLU A 80 -4.75 6.74 8.26
CA GLU A 80 -5.78 7.72 8.58
C GLU A 80 -5.78 8.89 7.58
N ARG A 81 -4.60 9.34 7.14
CA ARG A 81 -4.49 10.41 6.13
C ARG A 81 -4.94 9.97 4.75
N ALA A 82 -4.69 8.71 4.40
CA ALA A 82 -5.27 8.06 3.23
C ALA A 82 -6.80 8.07 3.25
N ALA A 83 -7.39 7.82 4.43
CA ALA A 83 -8.82 7.79 4.62
C ALA A 83 -9.46 9.19 4.60
N THR A 84 -8.74 10.21 5.07
CA THR A 84 -9.24 11.61 5.18
C THR A 84 -8.92 12.50 3.97
N ASN A 85 -7.84 12.21 3.23
CA ASN A 85 -7.54 12.85 1.96
C ASN A 85 -7.14 11.79 0.91
N PRO A 86 -8.12 11.20 0.20
CA PRO A 86 -7.88 10.07 -0.70
C PRO A 86 -6.99 10.41 -1.92
N VAL A 87 -6.76 11.71 -2.19
CA VAL A 87 -5.81 12.18 -3.22
C VAL A 87 -4.35 12.07 -2.75
N SER A 88 -4.08 12.01 -1.45
CA SER A 88 -2.73 11.85 -0.91
C SER A 88 -2.17 10.42 -1.06
N LEU A 89 -3.03 9.41 -1.27
CA LEU A 89 -2.60 8.04 -1.64
C LEU A 89 -2.67 7.74 -3.13
N LEU A 90 -3.28 8.63 -3.91
CA LEU A 90 -3.10 8.59 -5.35
C LEU A 90 -1.63 8.87 -5.62
N ALA A 91 -0.94 7.79 -5.97
CA ALA A 91 -0.03 7.84 -7.09
C ALA A 91 -0.63 8.78 -8.15
N LEU A 92 -0.21 10.05 -8.11
CA LEU A 92 -0.12 10.91 -9.27
C LEU A 92 0.86 10.17 -10.19
N LEU A 93 0.37 9.16 -10.90
CA LEU A 93 0.76 8.98 -12.28
C LEU A 93 0.59 10.36 -12.90
N PRO A 94 1.67 11.03 -13.32
CA PRO A 94 1.49 12.15 -14.20
C PRO A 94 0.84 11.58 -15.46
N ASP A 95 -0.34 12.07 -15.82
CA ASP A 95 -0.68 12.18 -17.23
C ASP A 95 0.36 13.12 -17.84
N VAL A 96 1.49 12.57 -18.29
CA VAL A 96 2.44 13.31 -19.11
C VAL A 96 2.66 12.49 -20.37
N ILE A 97 1.79 12.79 -21.33
CA ILE A 97 2.13 12.71 -22.74
C ILE A 97 3.37 13.57 -22.95
N GLY A 98 4.45 12.95 -23.38
CA GLY A 98 5.59 13.61 -24.00
C GLY A 98 6.78 13.86 -23.07
N GLU A 99 7.66 12.86 -22.93
CA GLU A 99 9.10 13.11 -22.89
C GLU A 99 9.84 11.84 -23.36
N MET A 100 10.27 11.86 -24.63
CA MET A 100 11.05 10.80 -25.23
C MET A 100 12.44 10.73 -24.56
N LYS A 101 12.85 9.52 -24.14
CA LYS A 101 14.18 9.12 -23.62
C LYS A 101 14.52 9.31 -22.13
N GLN A 102 13.55 9.50 -21.22
CA GLN A 102 13.84 9.31 -19.79
C GLN A 102 13.42 7.90 -19.33
N GLU A 103 14.27 7.25 -18.52
CA GLU A 103 13.94 5.94 -17.95
C GLU A 103 12.67 6.04 -17.10
N ASN A 104 11.67 5.22 -17.42
CA ASN A 104 10.44 5.15 -16.63
C ASN A 104 10.70 4.31 -15.37
N LEU A 105 11.27 4.96 -14.36
CA LEU A 105 11.67 4.37 -13.10
C LEU A 105 10.51 3.84 -12.21
N PRO A 106 9.32 4.49 -12.14
CA PRO A 106 8.22 4.01 -11.29
C PRO A 106 7.76 2.57 -11.60
N PRO A 107 7.51 2.17 -12.86
CA PRO A 107 7.18 0.78 -13.19
C PRO A 107 8.30 -0.19 -12.81
N LYS A 108 9.57 0.13 -13.10
CA LYS A 108 10.72 -0.72 -12.73
C LYS A 108 10.80 -0.95 -11.22
N ILE A 109 10.57 0.09 -10.43
CA ILE A 109 10.53 -0.01 -8.96
C ILE A 109 9.40 -0.92 -8.53
N TRP A 110 8.21 -0.77 -9.11
CA TRP A 110 7.06 -1.59 -8.78
C TRP A 110 7.27 -3.07 -9.11
N ASP A 111 7.83 -3.36 -10.28
CA ASP A 111 8.19 -4.73 -10.68
C ASP A 111 9.21 -5.33 -9.72
N ALA A 112 10.24 -4.57 -9.33
CA ALA A 112 11.21 -5.00 -8.34
C ALA A 112 10.57 -5.31 -6.98
N ILE A 113 9.64 -4.49 -6.51
CA ILE A 113 8.90 -4.75 -5.27
C ILE A 113 8.10 -6.05 -5.39
N ASN A 114 7.39 -6.26 -6.50
CA ASN A 114 6.64 -7.50 -6.72
C ASN A 114 7.54 -8.73 -6.72
N ASP A 115 8.69 -8.68 -7.39
CA ASP A 115 9.67 -9.78 -7.40
C ASP A 115 10.19 -10.11 -5.99
N LEU A 116 10.61 -9.09 -5.23
CA LEU A 116 11.16 -9.24 -3.89
C LEU A 116 10.11 -9.83 -2.93
N CYS A 117 8.89 -9.29 -3.00
CA CYS A 117 7.77 -9.77 -2.23
C CYS A 117 7.43 -11.23 -2.60
N ALA A 118 7.40 -11.59 -3.89
CA ALA A 118 7.17 -12.97 -4.34
C ALA A 118 8.19 -13.97 -3.78
N LEU A 119 9.48 -13.62 -3.74
CA LEU A 119 10.53 -14.47 -3.16
C LEU A 119 10.32 -14.72 -1.66
N SER A 120 9.79 -13.73 -0.95
CA SER A 120 9.47 -13.83 0.49
C SER A 120 8.13 -14.51 0.78
N ARG A 121 7.42 -15.02 -0.25
CA ARG A 121 6.02 -15.45 -0.17
C ARG A 121 5.13 -14.37 0.44
N ALA A 122 5.44 -13.11 0.15
CA ALA A 122 4.58 -12.00 0.48
C ALA A 122 3.93 -11.51 -0.80
N LEU A 123 2.62 -11.70 -0.99
CA LEU A 123 1.96 -11.31 -2.23
C LEU A 123 0.75 -10.42 -1.99
N ALA A 124 0.57 -9.45 -2.88
CA ALA A 124 -0.61 -8.60 -2.88
C ALA A 124 -1.84 -9.43 -3.27
N GLY A 125 -2.78 -9.62 -2.35
CA GLY A 125 -3.98 -10.43 -2.56
C GLY A 125 -3.84 -11.92 -2.21
N GLU A 126 -2.89 -12.27 -1.34
CA GLU A 126 -2.71 -13.64 -0.85
C GLU A 126 -3.96 -14.19 -0.11
N LYS A 127 -4.13 -15.52 -0.16
CA LYS A 127 -5.23 -16.24 0.51
C LYS A 127 -5.28 -15.95 2.01
N ASP A 128 -4.13 -15.79 2.64
CA ASP A 128 -4.00 -15.60 4.08
C ASP A 128 -3.88 -14.12 4.51
N ALA A 129 -4.04 -13.18 3.56
CA ALA A 129 -4.10 -11.75 3.90
C ALA A 129 -5.24 -11.45 4.91
N PRO A 130 -5.16 -10.34 5.68
CA PRO A 130 -6.25 -9.93 6.57
C PRO A 130 -7.56 -9.77 5.81
N LYS A 131 -8.66 -10.30 6.39
CA LYS A 131 -10.00 -10.15 5.83
C LYS A 131 -10.46 -8.70 5.99
N ASN A 132 -11.28 -8.22 5.06
CA ASN A 132 -11.82 -6.86 5.19
C ASN A 132 -12.80 -6.82 6.37
N PRO A 133 -12.78 -5.75 7.19
CA PRO A 133 -13.76 -5.56 8.25
C PRO A 133 -15.18 -5.43 7.69
N LYS A 134 -16.16 -5.84 8.51
CA LYS A 134 -17.57 -5.50 8.30
C LYS A 134 -17.84 -4.13 8.91
N ILE A 135 -18.31 -3.20 8.10
CA ILE A 135 -18.75 -1.88 8.55
C ILE A 135 -20.20 -2.00 9.02
N CYS A 136 -20.45 -1.60 10.27
CA CYS A 136 -21.79 -1.58 10.81
C CYS A 136 -22.64 -0.53 10.08
N THR A 137 -23.77 -0.93 9.51
CA THR A 137 -24.66 -0.02 8.77
C THR A 137 -25.36 1.00 9.69
N HIS A 138 -25.44 0.72 10.99
CA HIS A 138 -26.07 1.61 11.97
C HIS A 138 -25.11 2.68 12.52
N CYS A 139 -23.90 2.30 12.94
CA CYS A 139 -22.97 3.22 13.62
C CYS A 139 -21.62 3.40 12.89
N GLN A 140 -21.44 2.77 11.73
CA GLN A 140 -20.23 2.86 10.89
C GLN A 140 -18.93 2.33 11.54
N THR A 141 -19.01 1.68 12.71
CA THR A 141 -17.85 1.02 13.31
C THR A 141 -17.37 -0.14 12.44
N ALA A 142 -16.06 -0.21 12.21
CA ALA A 142 -15.41 -1.36 11.57
C ALA A 142 -15.29 -2.52 12.58
N ASN A 143 -15.75 -3.70 12.18
CA ASN A 143 -15.77 -4.89 13.03
C ASN A 143 -15.03 -6.04 12.35
N ASP A 144 -14.52 -6.97 13.16
CA ASP A 144 -13.94 -8.22 12.66
C ASP A 144 -14.98 -8.96 11.78
N PRO A 145 -14.57 -9.46 10.60
CA PRO A 145 -15.49 -10.08 9.65
C PRO A 145 -16.13 -11.38 10.13
N GLY A 146 -15.57 -12.04 11.15
CA GLY A 146 -16.14 -13.22 11.80
C GLY A 146 -17.29 -12.89 12.76
N LEU A 147 -17.52 -11.61 13.07
CA LEU A 147 -18.58 -11.22 14.00
C LEU A 147 -19.94 -11.09 13.31
N GLU A 148 -20.97 -11.37 14.10
CA GLU A 148 -22.38 -11.21 13.73
C GLU A 148 -22.99 -9.94 14.34
N LEU A 149 -22.43 -9.43 15.45
CA LEU A 149 -22.90 -8.24 16.15
C LEU A 149 -21.80 -7.18 16.22
N CYS A 150 -22.20 -5.91 16.14
CA CYS A 150 -21.30 -4.78 16.26
C CYS A 150 -20.74 -4.69 17.69
N THR A 151 -19.43 -4.63 17.83
CA THR A 151 -18.71 -4.48 19.10
C THR A 151 -18.98 -3.13 19.79
N SER A 152 -19.40 -2.12 19.03
CA SER A 152 -19.66 -0.77 19.53
C SER A 152 -21.12 -0.54 19.93
N CYS A 153 -22.07 -0.89 19.05
CA CYS A 153 -23.50 -0.58 19.27
C CYS A 153 -24.42 -1.81 19.44
N GLY A 154 -23.90 -3.03 19.33
CA GLY A 154 -24.68 -4.27 19.44
C GLY A 154 -25.60 -4.59 18.25
N ALA A 155 -25.69 -3.73 17.24
CA ALA A 155 -26.50 -3.97 16.05
C ALA A 155 -25.99 -5.15 15.21
N PRO A 156 -26.87 -5.89 14.51
CA PRO A 156 -26.45 -6.97 13.62
C PRO A 156 -25.57 -6.43 12.48
N LEU A 157 -24.50 -7.16 12.17
CA LEU A 157 -23.59 -6.86 11.08
C LEU A 157 -24.10 -7.46 9.76
N PRO A 158 -23.79 -6.83 8.60
CA PRO A 158 -24.21 -7.34 7.30
C PRO A 158 -23.68 -8.76 7.05
N VAL A 159 -24.54 -9.62 6.52
CA VAL A 159 -24.17 -10.96 6.02
C VAL A 159 -23.75 -10.87 4.55
N ASP A 160 -24.48 -10.07 3.77
CA ASP A 160 -24.21 -9.83 2.36
C ASP A 160 -23.16 -8.72 2.20
N LEU A 161 -22.15 -9.03 1.40
CA LEU A 161 -21.00 -8.16 1.11
C LEU A 161 -21.09 -7.74 -0.38
N PRO A 162 -21.70 -6.59 -0.70
CA PRO A 162 -22.16 -6.25 -2.05
C PRO A 162 -21.06 -6.08 -3.09
N ARG A 163 -19.81 -5.89 -2.68
CA ARG A 163 -18.68 -5.62 -3.58
C ARG A 163 -17.60 -6.67 -3.42
N VAL A 164 -17.08 -7.16 -4.54
CA VAL A 164 -15.97 -8.14 -4.57
C VAL A 164 -14.76 -7.53 -5.27
N CYS A 165 -13.59 -7.61 -4.64
CA CYS A 165 -12.36 -7.13 -5.23
C CYS A 165 -12.00 -7.94 -6.50
N PRO A 166 -11.78 -7.30 -7.66
CA PRO A 166 -11.48 -8.01 -8.91
C PRO A 166 -10.11 -8.68 -8.93
N LYS A 167 -9.17 -8.24 -8.06
CA LYS A 167 -7.83 -8.85 -7.98
C LYS A 167 -7.77 -10.03 -7.02
N CYS A 168 -8.35 -9.90 -5.82
CA CYS A 168 -8.18 -10.90 -4.76
C CYS A 168 -9.46 -11.65 -4.37
N GLY A 169 -10.60 -11.32 -4.97
CA GLY A 169 -11.88 -12.01 -4.74
C GLY A 169 -12.51 -11.79 -3.37
N ARG A 170 -11.95 -10.92 -2.52
CA ARG A 170 -12.50 -10.65 -1.19
C ARG A 170 -13.70 -9.72 -1.30
N ALA A 171 -14.72 -10.01 -0.50
CA ALA A 171 -15.93 -9.21 -0.45
C ALA A 171 -15.84 -8.10 0.61
N HIS A 172 -16.66 -7.07 0.45
CA HIS A 172 -16.62 -5.82 1.22
C HIS A 172 -18.04 -5.35 1.57
N THR A 173 -18.24 -4.81 2.78
CA THR A 173 -19.43 -4.01 3.15
C THR A 173 -19.25 -2.52 2.87
N SER A 174 -18.02 -2.07 2.69
CA SER A 174 -17.65 -0.64 2.69
C SER A 174 -17.68 -0.03 1.29
N ASP A 175 -17.97 1.26 1.22
CA ASP A 175 -17.79 2.10 0.02
C ASP A 175 -16.32 2.52 -0.19
N ALA A 176 -15.36 1.82 0.44
CA ALA A 176 -13.94 2.08 0.25
C ALA A 176 -13.56 2.05 -1.24
N LEU A 177 -12.72 2.99 -1.65
CA LEU A 177 -12.21 3.07 -3.02
C LEU A 177 -11.15 2.01 -3.32
N PHE A 178 -10.50 1.47 -2.29
CA PHE A 178 -9.43 0.49 -2.40
C PHE A 178 -9.68 -0.71 -1.49
N CYS A 179 -9.31 -1.90 -1.97
CA CYS A 179 -9.40 -3.13 -1.21
C CYS A 179 -8.44 -3.09 -0.04
N GLN A 180 -8.93 -3.18 1.20
CA GLN A 180 -8.08 -3.14 2.38
C GLN A 180 -7.15 -4.35 2.50
N ALA A 181 -7.48 -5.48 1.86
CA ALA A 181 -6.62 -6.67 1.86
C ALA A 181 -5.49 -6.66 0.82
N CYS A 182 -5.66 -6.01 -0.34
CA CYS A 182 -4.68 -6.08 -1.44
C CYS A 182 -4.31 -4.74 -2.09
N GLY A 183 -5.00 -3.66 -1.73
CA GLY A 183 -4.80 -2.31 -2.26
C GLY A 183 -5.36 -2.07 -3.67
N THR A 184 -5.97 -3.07 -4.32
CA THR A 184 -6.59 -2.87 -5.62
C THR A 184 -7.77 -1.92 -5.53
N ARG A 185 -7.81 -0.95 -6.44
CA ARG A 185 -8.96 -0.06 -6.60
C ARG A 185 -10.21 -0.91 -6.82
N LEU A 186 -11.19 -0.72 -5.96
CA LEU A 186 -12.52 -1.29 -6.13
C LEU A 186 -13.22 -0.40 -7.15
N VAL A 187 -13.23 -0.82 -8.41
CA VAL A 187 -14.11 -0.21 -9.42
C VAL A 187 -15.55 -0.47 -8.99
N GLU A 188 -16.43 0.50 -9.23
CA GLU A 188 -17.86 0.40 -8.91
C GLU A 188 -18.46 -0.86 -9.55
N GLY A 189 -19.35 -1.51 -8.80
CA GLY A 189 -20.40 -2.36 -9.33
C GLY A 189 -21.69 -1.58 -9.28
#